data_AF-A0ABD1VDS9-F1
#
_entry.id   AF-A0ABD1VDS9-F1
#
_cell.length_a   1.000
_cell.length_b   1.000
_cell.length_c   1.000
_cell.angle_alpha   90.00
_cell.angle_beta   90.00
_cell.angle_gamma   90.00
#
_symmetry.space_group_name_H-M   'P 1'
#
loop_
_entity.id
_entity.type
_entity.pdbx_description
1 polymer ?
#
loop_
_entity_poly.entity_id
_entity_poly.type
_entity_poly.pdbx_seq_one_letter_code
_entity_poly.pdbx_strand_id
1 'polypeptide(L)'
;MREYYWVDMKKINEIYRYKTEEYSTDAINKFNIYPDQIPRWLVDWIPETGGYFIGNLQPAHMDFRFFTLGNLWAIISSLGTTEQNEGILNLIEDKWTDLVAQMPLKICFPALEQDEWRIITGSDPKNTPWSYHNGGSWPTLLWQFTLACIKMGRPELSRKAVALAEKRLSVDQWPEYYDTRSGRFIGKQSRLHQTWTIAGYLTSKMLLENPESASLLFWNEDYGVLENCVCGLGKSGQRKCSRFAARSQTAL
;
A
#
# COMPACT_ATOMS: atom_id res chain seq x y z
N MET A 1 5.52 -8.18 9.74
CA MET A 1 4.88 -7.12 8.92
C MET A 1 5.43 -5.74 9.27
N ARG A 2 5.06 -5.14 10.42
CA ARG A 2 5.45 -3.77 10.81
C ARG A 2 6.96 -3.47 10.75
N GLU A 3 7.82 -4.43 11.06
CA GLU A 3 9.28 -4.24 11.09
C GLU A 3 9.95 -4.51 9.73
N TYR A 4 9.67 -5.68 9.13
CA TYR A 4 10.42 -6.15 7.96
C TYR A 4 9.83 -5.76 6.61
N TYR A 5 8.52 -5.51 6.54
CA TYR A 5 7.87 -5.12 5.28
C TYR A 5 7.76 -3.60 5.13
N TRP A 6 7.85 -2.85 6.22
CA TRP A 6 7.78 -1.40 6.16
C TRP A 6 9.04 -0.82 5.52
N VAL A 7 8.89 0.10 4.58
CA VAL A 7 9.97 0.90 4.01
C VAL A 7 9.60 2.38 4.02
N ASP A 8 10.57 3.18 4.47
CA ASP A 8 10.62 4.63 4.40
C ASP A 8 12.08 5.04 4.09
N MET A 9 12.36 6.33 3.97
CA MET A 9 13.71 6.83 3.67
C MET A 9 14.76 6.34 4.69
N LYS A 10 14.38 6.22 5.97
CA LYS A 10 15.28 5.75 7.03
C LYS A 10 15.59 4.26 6.86
N LYS A 11 14.58 3.45 6.58
CA LYS A 11 14.72 2.00 6.38
C LYS A 11 15.47 1.67 5.10
N ILE A 12 15.26 2.42 4.02
CA ILE A 12 16.04 2.27 2.78
C ILE A 12 17.52 2.57 3.05
N ASN A 13 17.83 3.64 3.79
CA ASN A 13 19.21 3.94 4.20
C ASN A 13 19.82 2.86 5.11
N GLU A 14 19.01 2.21 5.96
CA GLU A 14 19.44 1.07 6.76
C GLU A 14 19.81 -0.12 5.88
N ILE A 15 18.93 -0.51 4.95
CA ILE A 15 19.13 -1.63 4.01
C ILE A 15 20.33 -1.37 3.11
N TYR A 16 20.53 -0.13 2.65
CA TYR A 16 21.67 0.27 1.83
C TYR A 16 23.03 0.01 2.54
N ARG A 17 23.02 -0.08 3.86
CA ARG A 17 24.22 -0.28 4.70
C ARG A 17 24.30 -1.69 5.29
N TYR A 18 23.44 -2.61 4.86
CA TYR A 18 23.46 -3.99 5.33
C TYR A 18 24.80 -4.66 5.03
N LYS A 19 25.26 -5.45 6.00
CA LYS A 19 26.28 -6.47 5.77
C LYS A 19 25.57 -7.73 5.28
N THR A 20 26.26 -8.48 4.42
CA THR A 20 25.76 -9.74 3.88
C THR A 20 26.45 -10.91 4.59
N GLU A 21 25.89 -12.11 4.44
CA GLU A 21 26.39 -13.36 5.01
C GLU A 21 26.47 -13.33 6.55
N GLU A 22 25.55 -12.61 7.19
CA GLU A 22 25.42 -12.60 8.65
C GLU A 22 24.83 -13.94 9.13
N TYR A 23 25.57 -14.67 9.97
CA TYR A 23 25.12 -15.93 10.57
C TYR A 23 25.05 -15.81 12.09
N SER A 24 23.91 -15.32 12.59
CA SER A 24 23.63 -15.18 14.03
C SER A 24 22.13 -14.97 14.28
N THR A 25 21.64 -15.31 15.48
CA THR A 25 20.28 -14.91 15.89
C THR A 25 20.13 -13.41 16.09
N ASP A 26 21.27 -12.71 16.22
CA ASP A 26 21.34 -11.27 16.47
C ASP A 26 21.71 -10.50 15.19
N ALA A 27 21.63 -11.17 14.03
CA ALA A 27 21.84 -10.56 12.72
C ALA A 27 20.82 -9.45 12.45
N ILE A 28 21.30 -8.34 11.89
CA ILE A 28 20.47 -7.20 11.47
C ILE A 28 19.82 -7.55 10.13
N ASN A 29 20.63 -8.02 9.19
CA ASN A 29 20.17 -8.46 7.87
C ASN A 29 19.63 -9.90 7.93
N LYS A 30 18.49 -10.09 8.59
CA LYS A 30 17.90 -11.42 8.84
C LYS A 30 17.57 -12.23 7.59
N PHE A 31 17.40 -11.56 6.45
CA PHE A 31 17.02 -12.19 5.19
C PHE A 31 18.17 -12.24 4.17
N ASN A 32 19.39 -11.87 4.57
CA ASN A 32 20.56 -11.77 3.69
C ASN A 32 20.28 -10.97 2.41
N ILE A 33 19.62 -9.81 2.56
CA ILE A 33 19.32 -8.90 1.45
C ILE A 33 20.61 -8.23 1.01
N TYR A 34 20.91 -8.32 -0.28
CA TYR A 34 22.03 -7.61 -0.89
C TYR A 34 21.61 -6.15 -1.14
N PRO A 35 22.37 -5.14 -0.66
CA PRO A 35 22.04 -3.73 -0.85
C PRO A 35 21.81 -3.32 -2.30
N ASP A 36 22.51 -3.97 -3.24
CA ASP A 36 22.41 -3.74 -4.69
C ASP A 36 21.02 -4.08 -5.27
N GLN A 37 20.15 -4.75 -4.50
CA GLN A 37 18.77 -4.99 -4.89
C GLN A 37 17.87 -3.77 -4.72
N ILE A 38 18.29 -2.72 -4.01
CA ILE A 38 17.54 -1.47 -3.93
C ILE A 38 17.46 -0.89 -5.35
N PRO A 39 16.27 -0.82 -5.96
CA PRO A 39 16.18 -0.40 -7.34
C PRO A 39 16.39 1.12 -7.42
N ARG A 40 17.07 1.57 -8.48
CA ARG A 40 17.42 2.99 -8.66
C ARG A 40 16.20 3.91 -8.59
N TRP A 41 15.07 3.47 -9.15
CA TRP A 41 13.83 4.25 -9.13
C TRP A 41 13.34 4.54 -7.71
N LEU A 42 13.57 3.65 -6.74
CA LEU A 42 13.03 3.80 -5.38
C LEU A 42 13.71 4.95 -4.63
N VAL A 43 15.01 5.10 -4.81
CA VAL A 43 15.81 6.14 -4.13
C VAL A 43 15.31 7.53 -4.51
N ASP A 44 15.00 7.74 -5.80
CA ASP A 44 14.48 9.00 -6.31
C ASP A 44 12.97 9.16 -6.06
N TRP A 45 12.26 8.05 -5.89
CA TRP A 45 10.80 8.05 -5.81
C TRP A 45 10.27 8.16 -4.37
N ILE A 46 10.94 7.60 -3.37
CA ILE A 46 10.46 7.66 -1.97
C ILE A 46 10.47 9.12 -1.44
N PRO A 47 9.39 9.62 -0.80
CA PRO A 47 9.37 10.96 -0.22
C PRO A 47 10.17 11.02 1.09
N GLU A 48 10.47 12.25 1.55
CA GLU A 48 11.11 12.47 2.86
C GLU A 48 10.21 12.05 4.02
N THR A 49 8.90 12.28 3.88
CA THR A 49 7.88 11.92 4.86
C THR A 49 6.90 10.91 4.28
N GLY A 50 6.82 9.74 4.89
CA GLY A 50 5.93 8.66 4.48
C GLY A 50 6.68 7.37 4.17
N GLY A 51 5.92 6.38 3.73
CA GLY A 51 6.43 5.03 3.51
C GLY A 51 5.31 4.06 3.16
N TYR A 52 5.66 2.80 2.95
CA TYR A 52 4.69 1.76 2.60
C TYR A 52 5.19 0.38 2.98
N PHE A 53 4.29 -0.60 2.93
CA PHE A 53 4.64 -2.01 2.98
C PHE A 53 5.02 -2.50 1.59
N ILE A 54 6.25 -3.02 1.45
CA ILE A 54 6.78 -3.62 0.22
C ILE A 54 5.92 -4.80 -0.26
N GLY A 55 6.05 -5.13 -1.54
CA GLY A 55 5.30 -6.20 -2.17
C GLY A 55 5.64 -7.59 -1.65
N ASN A 56 6.93 -7.85 -1.38
CA ASN A 56 7.36 -9.17 -0.94
C ASN A 56 8.71 -9.16 -0.21
N LEU A 57 8.91 -10.14 0.66
CA LEU A 57 10.17 -10.40 1.36
C LEU A 57 10.42 -11.91 1.45
N GLN A 58 11.59 -12.33 0.97
CA GLN A 58 12.03 -13.71 0.89
C GLN A 58 13.52 -13.82 1.24
N PRO A 59 14.05 -15.03 1.48
CA PRO A 59 15.50 -15.23 1.61
C PRO A 59 16.24 -14.66 0.39
N ALA A 60 17.17 -13.75 0.65
CA ALA A 60 17.98 -13.03 -0.32
C ALA A 60 17.17 -12.24 -1.38
N HIS A 61 15.90 -11.92 -1.14
CA HIS A 61 15.12 -11.13 -2.11
C HIS A 61 14.07 -10.22 -1.47
N MET A 62 14.00 -8.99 -1.96
CA MET A 62 13.01 -8.00 -1.55
C MET A 62 12.35 -7.37 -2.79
N ASP A 63 11.02 -7.50 -2.91
CA ASP A 63 10.26 -6.84 -3.98
C ASP A 63 9.76 -5.49 -3.47
N PHE A 64 10.49 -4.44 -3.82
CA PHE A 64 10.21 -3.08 -3.40
C PHE A 64 8.98 -2.45 -4.06
N ARG A 65 8.29 -3.09 -5.01
CA ARG A 65 7.13 -2.46 -5.65
C ARG A 65 6.04 -2.12 -4.63
N PHE A 66 5.39 -0.98 -4.83
CA PHE A 66 4.21 -0.59 -4.09
C PHE A 66 3.01 -1.38 -4.60
N PHE A 67 2.26 -2.03 -3.72
CA PHE A 67 0.99 -2.69 -4.05
C PHE A 67 -0.14 -2.02 -3.30
N THR A 68 -1.07 -1.43 -4.04
CA THR A 68 -2.12 -0.57 -3.48
C THR A 68 -3.04 -1.35 -2.57
N LEU A 69 -3.57 -2.48 -3.03
CA LEU A 69 -4.54 -3.26 -2.25
C LEU A 69 -3.97 -3.70 -0.89
N GLY A 70 -2.72 -4.17 -0.85
CA GLY A 70 -2.06 -4.59 0.38
C GLY A 70 -1.88 -3.44 1.36
N ASN A 71 -1.43 -2.27 0.88
CA ASN A 71 -1.24 -1.09 1.71
C ASN A 71 -2.56 -0.52 2.25
N LEU A 72 -3.61 -0.48 1.42
CA LEU A 72 -4.93 -0.05 1.86
C LEU A 72 -5.52 -1.00 2.92
N TRP A 73 -5.40 -2.31 2.74
CA TRP A 73 -5.85 -3.27 3.75
C TRP A 73 -5.00 -3.23 5.01
N ALA A 74 -3.71 -2.90 4.93
CA ALA A 74 -2.89 -2.68 6.11
C ALA A 74 -3.45 -1.53 6.97
N ILE A 75 -3.90 -0.44 6.34
CA ILE A 75 -4.63 0.64 7.01
C ILE A 75 -5.96 0.12 7.56
N ILE A 76 -6.83 -0.43 6.72
CA ILE A 76 -8.21 -0.82 7.09
C ILE A 76 -8.22 -1.81 8.27
N SER A 77 -7.30 -2.78 8.29
CA SER A 77 -7.22 -3.82 9.32
C SER A 77 -6.43 -3.43 10.58
N SER A 78 -5.84 -2.23 10.64
CA SER A 78 -4.90 -1.83 11.71
C SER A 78 -3.64 -2.70 11.79
N LEU A 79 -3.22 -3.27 10.65
CA LEU A 79 -1.98 -4.04 10.59
C LEU A 79 -0.75 -3.15 10.77
N GLY A 80 -0.75 -1.93 10.20
CA GLY A 80 0.29 -0.93 10.43
C GLY A 80 0.03 -0.11 11.71
N THR A 81 1.08 0.48 12.27
CA THR A 81 0.92 1.52 13.32
C THR A 81 0.22 2.75 12.75
N THR A 82 -0.28 3.64 13.61
CA THR A 82 -0.82 4.95 13.18
C THR A 82 0.15 5.70 12.27
N GLU A 83 1.43 5.80 12.67
CA GLU A 83 2.49 6.46 11.89
C GLU A 83 2.69 5.81 10.50
N GLN A 84 2.67 4.48 10.43
CA GLN A 84 2.80 3.77 9.16
C GLN A 84 1.58 4.00 8.26
N ASN A 85 0.37 3.99 8.84
CA ASN A 85 -0.87 4.18 8.10
C ASN A 85 -0.98 5.61 7.56
N GLU A 86 -0.58 6.61 8.36
CA GLU A 86 -0.42 8.00 7.91
C GLU A 86 0.63 8.09 6.80
N GLY A 87 1.78 7.42 6.98
CA GLY A 87 2.86 7.40 6.01
C GLY A 87 2.45 6.85 4.63
N ILE A 88 1.55 5.87 4.59
CA ILE A 88 0.99 5.33 3.33
C ILE A 88 0.13 6.39 2.62
N LEU A 89 -0.74 7.09 3.35
CA LEU A 89 -1.60 8.12 2.73
C LEU A 89 -0.79 9.33 2.29
N ASN A 90 0.23 9.73 3.06
CA ASN A 90 1.16 10.79 2.68
C ASN A 90 1.92 10.42 1.40
N LEU A 91 2.40 9.17 1.28
CA LEU A 91 3.02 8.67 0.06
C LEU A 91 2.07 8.75 -1.15
N ILE A 92 0.82 8.31 -0.98
CA ILE A 92 -0.19 8.35 -2.06
C ILE A 92 -0.47 9.80 -2.49
N GLU A 93 -0.51 10.73 -1.56
CA GLU A 93 -0.69 12.15 -1.83
C GLU A 93 0.51 12.78 -2.54
N ASP A 94 1.73 12.54 -2.05
CA ASP A 94 2.97 13.06 -2.64
C ASP A 94 3.23 12.48 -4.04
N LYS A 95 2.90 11.20 -4.24
CA LYS A 95 3.09 10.48 -5.51
C LYS A 95 1.76 10.32 -6.25
N TRP A 96 0.85 11.28 -6.10
CA TRP A 96 -0.49 11.25 -6.70
C TRP A 96 -0.44 11.02 -8.21
N THR A 97 0.49 11.64 -8.93
CA THR A 97 0.62 11.50 -10.39
C THR A 97 1.03 10.10 -10.84
N ASP A 98 1.73 9.35 -9.98
CA ASP A 98 2.14 7.98 -10.26
C ASP A 98 1.09 6.97 -9.77
N LEU A 99 0.58 7.12 -8.54
CA LEU A 99 -0.27 6.12 -7.87
C LEU A 99 -1.77 6.29 -8.16
N VAL A 100 -2.24 7.53 -8.34
CA VAL A 100 -3.61 7.85 -8.73
C VAL A 100 -3.71 8.16 -10.22
N ALA A 101 -2.70 8.87 -10.75
CA ALA A 101 -2.59 9.26 -12.14
C ALA A 101 -3.86 9.97 -12.65
N GLN A 102 -4.34 9.66 -13.86
CA GLN A 102 -5.60 10.18 -14.42
C GLN A 102 -6.78 9.22 -14.23
N MET A 103 -6.53 8.04 -13.68
CA MET A 103 -7.56 7.07 -13.32
C MET A 103 -7.13 6.32 -12.04
N PRO A 104 -7.81 6.58 -10.91
CA PRO A 104 -7.56 5.86 -9.67
C PRO A 104 -7.90 4.36 -9.82
N LEU A 105 -7.17 3.44 -9.19
CA LEU A 105 -5.81 3.57 -8.64
C LEU A 105 -4.89 2.62 -9.38
N LYS A 106 -3.59 2.92 -9.45
CA LYS A 106 -2.63 1.92 -9.88
C LYS A 106 -2.72 0.68 -9.00
N ILE A 107 -2.70 -0.50 -9.59
CA ILE A 107 -2.69 -1.76 -8.82
C ILE A 107 -1.34 -1.98 -8.14
N CYS A 108 -0.27 -1.63 -8.84
CA CYS A 108 1.09 -1.60 -8.32
C CYS A 108 1.94 -0.52 -9.02
N PHE A 109 3.08 -0.20 -8.44
CA PHE A 109 4.06 0.72 -9.02
C PHE A 109 5.50 0.34 -8.64
N PRO A 110 6.47 0.47 -9.56
CA PRO A 110 6.30 0.69 -11.00
C PRO A 110 5.88 -0.60 -11.73
N ALA A 111 5.62 -0.48 -13.05
CA ALA A 111 5.51 -1.64 -13.92
C ALA A 111 6.89 -2.27 -14.16
N LEU A 112 6.90 -3.60 -14.37
CA LEU A 112 8.05 -4.33 -14.88
C LEU A 112 8.20 -4.04 -16.37
N GLU A 113 9.43 -3.74 -16.81
CA GLU A 113 9.75 -3.42 -18.20
C GLU A 113 10.87 -4.31 -18.73
N GLN A 114 11.03 -4.36 -20.06
CA GLN A 114 12.14 -5.03 -20.74
C GLN A 114 12.43 -6.45 -20.20
N ASP A 115 13.64 -6.69 -19.70
CA ASP A 115 14.07 -8.00 -19.19
C ASP A 115 13.33 -8.42 -17.92
N GLU A 116 13.00 -7.48 -17.03
CA GLU A 116 12.22 -7.79 -15.84
C GLU A 116 10.84 -8.32 -16.23
N TRP A 117 10.19 -7.67 -17.21
CA TRP A 117 8.91 -8.17 -17.74
C TRP A 117 9.07 -9.56 -18.37
N ARG A 118 10.08 -9.76 -19.23
CA ARG A 118 10.32 -11.05 -19.89
C ARG A 118 10.52 -12.18 -18.88
N ILE A 119 11.35 -11.94 -17.87
CA ILE A 119 11.77 -12.96 -16.90
C ILE A 119 10.67 -13.21 -15.87
N ILE A 120 10.13 -12.17 -15.22
CA ILE A 120 9.22 -12.33 -14.10
C ILE A 120 7.83 -12.77 -14.56
N THR A 121 7.36 -12.25 -15.70
CA THR A 121 6.02 -12.61 -16.21
C THR A 121 6.03 -13.78 -17.17
N GLY A 122 7.21 -14.26 -17.60
CA GLY A 122 7.31 -15.24 -18.69
C GLY A 122 6.87 -14.66 -20.04
N SER A 123 7.09 -13.36 -20.26
CA SER A 123 6.62 -12.60 -21.43
C SER A 123 5.09 -12.66 -21.63
N ASP A 124 4.33 -12.59 -20.54
CA ASP A 124 2.86 -12.62 -20.57
C ASP A 124 2.31 -11.42 -21.38
N PRO A 125 1.64 -11.67 -22.53
CA PRO A 125 1.19 -10.62 -23.44
C PRO A 125 0.02 -9.79 -22.89
N LYS A 126 -0.63 -10.23 -21.81
CA LYS A 126 -1.69 -9.46 -21.13
C LYS A 126 -1.11 -8.45 -20.14
N ASN A 127 0.01 -8.80 -19.52
CA ASN A 127 0.69 -8.01 -18.50
C ASN A 127 1.87 -7.20 -19.07
N THR A 128 1.71 -6.63 -20.26
CA THR A 128 2.71 -5.68 -20.81
C THR A 128 2.91 -4.48 -19.87
N PRO A 129 4.04 -3.75 -19.98
CA PRO A 129 4.28 -2.58 -19.13
C PRO A 129 3.09 -1.62 -19.08
N TRP A 130 2.68 -1.28 -17.86
CA TRP A 130 1.54 -0.40 -17.57
C TRP A 130 0.19 -0.91 -18.07
N SER A 131 0.01 -2.23 -18.12
CA SER A 131 -1.23 -2.90 -18.51
C SER A 131 -1.65 -3.94 -17.48
N TYR A 132 -2.96 -4.08 -17.30
CA TYR A 132 -3.58 -5.11 -16.47
C TYR A 132 -2.95 -5.18 -15.05
N HIS A 133 -2.37 -6.31 -14.64
CA HIS A 133 -1.74 -6.42 -13.31
C HIS A 133 -0.36 -5.75 -13.24
N ASN A 134 0.28 -5.47 -14.37
CA ASN A 134 1.60 -4.87 -14.43
C ASN A 134 1.52 -3.33 -14.51
N GLY A 135 1.03 -2.70 -13.44
CA GLY A 135 0.92 -1.24 -13.35
C GLY A 135 -0.31 -0.63 -14.06
N GLY A 136 -1.34 -1.43 -14.33
CA GLY A 136 -2.65 -0.92 -14.76
C GLY A 136 -3.35 -0.10 -13.67
N SER A 137 -4.27 0.76 -14.08
CA SER A 137 -5.17 1.52 -13.21
C SER A 137 -6.51 0.78 -13.07
N TRP A 138 -6.93 0.49 -11.84
CA TRP A 138 -8.08 -0.34 -11.50
C TRP A 138 -9.10 0.46 -10.69
N PRO A 139 -10.21 0.90 -11.31
CA PRO A 139 -11.25 1.68 -10.63
C PRO A 139 -11.90 0.98 -9.43
N THR A 140 -11.94 -0.36 -9.45
CA THR A 140 -12.45 -1.16 -8.33
C THR A 140 -11.75 -0.86 -7.00
N LEU A 141 -10.49 -0.38 -7.01
CA LEU A 141 -9.72 -0.05 -5.81
C LEU A 141 -10.22 1.22 -5.08
N LEU A 142 -11.13 1.99 -5.69
CA LEU A 142 -11.64 3.24 -5.13
C LEU A 142 -12.30 3.06 -3.76
N TRP A 143 -13.04 1.96 -3.54
CA TRP A 143 -13.79 1.81 -2.30
C TRP A 143 -12.88 1.47 -1.12
N GLN A 144 -11.84 0.66 -1.31
CA GLN A 144 -10.85 0.42 -0.26
C GLN A 144 -10.07 1.69 0.04
N PHE A 145 -9.74 2.50 -0.98
CA PHE A 145 -9.08 3.78 -0.76
C PHE A 145 -9.96 4.75 0.01
N THR A 146 -11.24 4.80 -0.34
CA THR A 146 -12.24 5.58 0.39
C THR A 146 -12.34 5.16 1.84
N LEU A 147 -12.39 3.85 2.09
CA LEU A 147 -12.47 3.30 3.44
C LEU A 147 -11.22 3.63 4.27
N ALA A 148 -10.03 3.48 3.69
CA ALA A 148 -8.77 3.84 4.33
C ALA A 148 -8.69 5.35 4.63
N CYS A 149 -9.12 6.20 3.69
CA CYS A 149 -9.19 7.65 3.87
C CYS A 149 -10.13 8.04 5.01
N ILE A 150 -11.34 7.47 5.06
CA ILE A 150 -12.32 7.75 6.12
C ILE A 150 -11.77 7.30 7.48
N LYS A 151 -11.20 6.10 7.57
CA LYS A 151 -10.59 5.59 8.81
C LYS A 151 -9.53 6.55 9.36
N MET A 152 -8.71 7.10 8.48
CA MET A 152 -7.62 8.01 8.87
C MET A 152 -8.06 9.47 9.00
N GLY A 153 -9.36 9.78 8.90
CA GLY A 153 -9.86 11.15 8.99
C GLY A 153 -9.47 12.04 7.81
N ARG A 154 -9.17 11.45 6.65
CA ARG A 154 -8.72 12.11 5.41
C ARG A 154 -9.69 11.94 4.21
N PRO A 155 -11.01 12.15 4.36
CA PRO A 155 -11.98 11.89 3.30
C PRO A 155 -11.79 12.78 2.05
N GLU A 156 -11.12 13.92 2.16
CA GLU A 156 -10.80 14.83 1.06
C GLU A 156 -9.99 14.16 -0.06
N LEU A 157 -9.05 13.27 0.29
CA LEU A 157 -8.27 12.51 -0.68
C LEU A 157 -9.17 11.60 -1.51
N SER A 158 -10.09 10.89 -0.85
CA SER A 158 -11.07 10.06 -1.53
C SER A 158 -12.02 10.88 -2.41
N ARG A 159 -12.55 12.01 -1.92
CA ARG A 159 -13.38 12.91 -2.75
C ARG A 159 -12.67 13.36 -4.02
N LYS A 160 -11.37 13.70 -3.92
CA LYS A 160 -10.53 14.07 -5.07
C LYS A 160 -10.36 12.91 -6.06
N ALA A 161 -10.12 11.68 -5.59
CA ALA A 161 -10.00 10.50 -6.44
C ALA A 161 -11.33 10.14 -7.12
N VAL A 162 -12.44 10.13 -6.37
CA VAL A 162 -13.77 9.85 -6.91
C VAL A 162 -14.15 10.87 -7.99
N ALA A 163 -13.98 12.18 -7.72
CA ALA A 163 -14.26 13.24 -8.69
C ALA A 163 -13.38 13.14 -9.96
N LEU A 164 -12.16 12.61 -9.85
CA LEU A 164 -11.32 12.33 -11.01
C LEU A 164 -11.87 11.17 -11.85
N ALA A 165 -12.28 10.07 -11.22
CA ALA A 165 -12.85 8.91 -11.90
C ALA A 165 -14.21 9.22 -12.57
N GLU A 166 -15.06 10.01 -11.90
CA GLU A 166 -16.39 10.43 -12.37
C GLU A 166 -16.36 11.09 -13.75
N LYS A 167 -15.27 11.79 -14.09
CA LYS A 167 -15.11 12.45 -15.39
C LYS A 167 -15.15 11.49 -16.58
N ARG A 168 -14.84 10.21 -16.35
CA ARG A 168 -14.57 9.25 -17.42
C ARG A 168 -15.29 7.92 -17.29
N LEU A 169 -15.49 7.38 -16.08
CA LEU A 169 -16.00 6.02 -15.90
C LEU A 169 -17.31 5.74 -16.66
N SER A 170 -18.26 6.66 -16.60
CA SER A 170 -19.54 6.51 -17.31
C SER A 170 -19.38 6.66 -18.83
N VAL A 171 -18.60 7.65 -19.28
CA VAL A 171 -18.32 7.92 -20.70
C VAL A 171 -17.62 6.73 -21.37
N ASP A 172 -16.67 6.13 -20.65
CA ASP A 172 -15.86 4.99 -21.09
C ASP A 172 -16.60 3.64 -20.89
N GLN A 173 -17.89 3.66 -20.51
CA GLN A 173 -18.74 2.47 -20.30
C GLN A 173 -18.23 1.49 -19.24
N TRP A 174 -17.72 2.02 -18.12
CA TRP A 174 -17.30 1.26 -16.94
C TRP A 174 -16.28 0.13 -17.23
N PRO A 175 -15.09 0.44 -17.76
CA PRO A 175 -14.08 -0.57 -18.03
C PRO A 175 -13.58 -1.29 -16.77
N GLU A 176 -13.12 -2.53 -16.94
CA GLU A 176 -12.46 -3.32 -15.89
C GLU A 176 -11.17 -2.66 -15.39
N TYR A 177 -10.38 -2.07 -16.29
CA TYR A 177 -9.08 -1.45 -15.99
C TYR A 177 -8.66 -0.49 -17.11
N TYR A 178 -7.64 0.33 -16.83
CA TYR A 178 -7.04 1.32 -17.73
C TYR A 178 -5.53 1.10 -17.82
N ASP A 179 -4.98 1.35 -18.99
CA ASP A 179 -3.56 1.16 -19.30
C ASP A 179 -2.80 2.49 -19.38
N THR A 180 -1.49 2.39 -19.64
CA THR A 180 -0.48 3.45 -19.69
C THR A 180 -0.06 3.94 -18.31
N ARG A 181 1.15 4.51 -18.21
CA ARG A 181 1.66 5.07 -16.96
C ARG A 181 0.69 6.05 -16.32
N SER A 182 0.02 6.89 -17.12
CA SER A 182 -0.97 7.86 -16.63
C SER A 182 -2.40 7.33 -16.49
N GLY A 183 -2.71 6.08 -16.87
CA GLY A 183 -4.10 5.58 -16.87
C GLY A 183 -5.00 6.23 -17.93
N ARG A 184 -4.42 6.65 -19.05
CA ARG A 184 -5.13 7.40 -20.10
C ARG A 184 -6.01 6.52 -20.98
N PHE A 185 -5.57 5.32 -21.32
CA PHE A 185 -6.29 4.48 -22.26
C PHE A 185 -7.15 3.47 -21.51
N ILE A 186 -8.32 3.15 -22.07
CA ILE A 186 -9.08 1.97 -21.65
C ILE A 186 -8.17 0.75 -21.84
N GLY A 187 -8.20 -0.18 -20.90
CA GLY A 187 -7.30 -1.32 -20.90
C GLY A 187 -7.41 -2.14 -22.18
N LYS A 188 -6.27 -2.62 -22.69
CA LYS A 188 -6.13 -3.29 -23.99
C LYS A 188 -7.09 -4.44 -24.21
N GLN A 189 -7.41 -5.18 -23.14
CA GLN A 189 -8.39 -6.27 -23.13
C GLN A 189 -9.44 -6.05 -22.03
N SER A 190 -9.78 -4.79 -21.74
CA SER A 190 -10.71 -4.46 -20.67
C SER A 190 -12.15 -4.81 -21.07
N ARG A 191 -12.86 -5.51 -20.19
CA ARG A 191 -14.30 -5.68 -20.33
C ARG A 191 -15.02 -4.40 -19.95
N LEU A 192 -16.03 -4.02 -20.72
CA LEU A 192 -16.94 -2.92 -20.39
C LEU A 192 -18.03 -3.40 -19.42
N HIS A 193 -18.68 -2.47 -18.74
CA HIS A 193 -19.73 -2.74 -17.76
C HIS A 193 -19.28 -3.70 -16.65
N GLN A 194 -18.01 -3.61 -16.25
CA GLN A 194 -17.45 -4.51 -15.27
C GLN A 194 -18.08 -4.23 -13.89
N THR A 195 -18.73 -5.24 -13.32
CA THR A 195 -19.55 -5.13 -12.10
C THR A 195 -18.80 -4.48 -10.94
N TRP A 196 -17.56 -4.90 -10.67
CA TRP A 196 -16.79 -4.36 -9.55
C TRP A 196 -16.31 -2.92 -9.76
N THR A 197 -16.27 -2.43 -11.00
CA THR A 197 -15.88 -1.05 -11.30
C THR A 197 -17.05 -0.14 -10.93
N ILE A 198 -18.26 -0.55 -11.31
CA ILE A 198 -19.51 0.12 -10.96
C ILE A 198 -19.71 0.07 -9.44
N ALA A 199 -19.62 -1.13 -8.84
CA ALA A 199 -19.81 -1.32 -7.42
C ALA A 199 -18.78 -0.54 -6.60
N GLY A 200 -17.48 -0.60 -6.94
CA GLY A 200 -16.44 0.12 -6.22
C GLY A 200 -16.64 1.63 -6.26
N TYR A 201 -17.06 2.18 -7.39
CA TYR A 201 -17.43 3.60 -7.51
C TYR A 201 -18.65 3.94 -6.62
N LEU A 202 -19.75 3.19 -6.73
CA LEU A 202 -20.97 3.44 -5.95
C LEU A 202 -20.72 3.32 -4.44
N THR A 203 -20.02 2.27 -4.01
CA THR A 203 -19.64 2.09 -2.61
C THR A 203 -18.82 3.28 -2.10
N SER A 204 -17.88 3.79 -2.90
CA SER A 204 -17.11 4.98 -2.53
C SER A 204 -18.00 6.20 -2.28
N LYS A 205 -18.98 6.45 -3.17
CA LYS A 205 -19.95 7.53 -3.01
C LYS A 205 -20.79 7.38 -1.74
N MET A 206 -21.33 6.18 -1.53
CA MET A 206 -22.16 5.87 -0.36
C MET A 206 -21.40 6.03 0.96
N LEU A 207 -20.13 5.59 1.01
CA LEU A 207 -19.29 5.76 2.20
C LEU A 207 -18.94 7.23 2.45
N LEU A 208 -18.75 8.03 1.41
CA LEU A 208 -18.48 9.47 1.52
C LEU A 208 -19.71 10.29 1.93
N GLU A 209 -20.90 9.80 1.61
CA GLU A 209 -22.20 10.39 2.01
C GLU A 209 -22.57 9.99 3.44
N ASN A 210 -22.28 8.74 3.84
CA ASN A 210 -22.52 8.23 5.19
C ASN A 210 -21.25 7.58 5.79
N PRO A 211 -20.31 8.38 6.35
CA PRO A 211 -19.07 7.87 6.94
C PRO A 211 -19.28 6.92 8.11
N GLU A 212 -20.40 7.01 8.84
CA GLU A 212 -20.69 6.08 9.94
C GLU A 212 -20.78 4.63 9.45
N SER A 213 -21.29 4.41 8.23
CA SER A 213 -21.33 3.07 7.63
C SER A 213 -19.94 2.49 7.38
N ALA A 214 -18.93 3.34 7.18
CA ALA A 214 -17.54 2.90 6.99
C ALA A 214 -16.97 2.25 8.25
N SER A 215 -17.42 2.67 9.45
CA SER A 215 -16.94 2.14 10.73
C SER A 215 -17.21 0.64 10.92
N LEU A 216 -18.18 0.09 10.19
CA LEU A 216 -18.50 -1.34 10.18
C LEU A 216 -17.50 -2.17 9.36
N LEU A 217 -16.67 -1.53 8.54
CA LEU A 217 -15.82 -2.17 7.55
C LEU A 217 -14.32 -2.02 7.85
N PHE A 218 -13.95 -1.32 8.93
CA PHE A 218 -12.56 -1.19 9.36
C PHE A 218 -12.41 -1.48 10.86
N TRP A 219 -11.19 -1.83 11.26
CA TRP A 219 -10.87 -2.16 12.65
C TRP A 219 -10.11 -1.01 13.31
N ASN A 220 -10.16 -0.93 14.64
CA ASN A 220 -9.27 -0.04 15.40
C ASN A 220 -8.01 -0.79 15.84
N GLU A 221 -7.00 -0.08 16.30
CA GLU A 221 -5.77 -0.71 16.78
C GLU A 221 -6.04 -1.45 18.10
N ASP A 222 -5.67 -2.74 18.16
CA ASP A 222 -5.80 -3.54 19.37
C ASP A 222 -4.48 -3.50 20.17
N TYR A 223 -4.46 -2.63 21.17
CA TYR A 223 -3.32 -2.47 22.07
C TYR A 223 -3.00 -3.73 22.89
N GLY A 224 -3.95 -4.64 23.09
CA GLY A 224 -3.71 -5.92 23.79
C GLY A 224 -2.86 -6.88 22.96
N VAL A 225 -3.10 -6.94 21.64
CA VAL A 225 -2.28 -7.73 20.71
C VAL A 225 -0.86 -7.16 20.58
N LEU A 226 -0.74 -5.83 20.61
CA LEU A 226 0.56 -5.14 20.51
C LEU A 226 1.46 -5.40 21.71
N GLU A 227 0.91 -5.34 22.92
CA GLU A 227 1.66 -5.65 24.14
C GLU A 227 2.23 -7.07 24.10
N ASN A 228 1.46 -8.04 23.60
CA ASN A 228 1.92 -9.42 23.46
C ASN A 228 3.05 -9.56 22.42
N CYS A 229 3.01 -8.80 21.31
CA CYS A 229 4.06 -8.80 20.29
C CYS A 229 5.37 -8.15 20.79
N VAL A 230 5.29 -7.04 21.53
CA VAL A 230 6.46 -6.36 22.09
C VAL A 230 7.09 -7.19 23.22
N CYS A 231 6.29 -7.83 24.06
CA CYS A 231 6.79 -8.65 25.16
C CYS A 231 7.39 -9.99 24.69
N GLY A 232 6.93 -10.54 23.57
CA GLY A 232 7.47 -11.79 23.00
C GLY A 232 8.83 -11.65 22.31
N LEU A 233 9.25 -10.42 21.98
CA LEU A 233 10.52 -10.13 21.28
C LEU A 233 11.68 -9.77 22.21
N GLY A 234 11.43 -9.51 23.49
CA GLY A 234 12.46 -9.27 24.48
C GLY A 234 13.07 -10.57 25.01
N LYS A 235 14.28 -10.93 24.57
CA LYS A 235 15.12 -11.94 25.25
C LYS A 235 15.57 -11.41 26.62
N SER A 236 14.66 -11.30 27.57
CA SER A 236 14.98 -11.24 29.00
C SER A 236 13.80 -11.80 29.77
N GLY A 237 14.02 -12.90 30.48
CA GLY A 237 13.02 -13.53 31.33
C GLY A 237 12.32 -12.50 32.22
N GLN A 238 11.00 -12.64 32.33
CA GLN A 238 10.14 -11.99 33.31
C GLN A 238 10.53 -10.54 33.65
N ARG A 239 10.34 -9.60 32.72
CA ARG A 239 9.96 -8.24 33.13
C ARG A 239 8.45 -8.13 33.04
N LYS A 240 7.81 -8.13 34.21
CA LYS A 240 6.40 -7.71 34.35
C LYS A 240 6.26 -6.37 33.64
N CYS A 241 5.56 -6.35 32.50
CA CYS A 241 5.05 -5.10 31.95
C CYS A 241 4.08 -4.52 32.98
N SER A 242 4.56 -3.54 33.73
CA SER A 242 3.80 -2.85 34.75
C SER A 242 2.70 -2.02 34.11
N ARG A 243 1.46 -2.52 34.12
CA ARG A 243 0.27 -1.68 33.96
C ARG A 243 -0.25 -1.31 35.34
N PHE A 244 -0.11 -0.03 35.72
CA PHE A 244 -1.05 0.74 36.54
C PHE A 244 -0.62 2.22 36.54
N ALA A 245 -0.77 2.93 35.40
CA ALA A 245 -0.63 4.40 35.43
C ALA A 245 -1.35 5.15 34.29
N ALA A 246 -1.66 4.54 33.14
CA ALA A 246 -2.19 5.28 31.99
C ALA A 246 -3.64 4.90 31.62
N ARG A 247 -4.47 4.49 32.58
CA ARG A 247 -5.90 4.21 32.35
C ARG A 247 -6.83 5.38 32.71
N SER A 248 -6.31 6.57 33.02
CA SER A 248 -7.12 7.66 33.58
C SER A 248 -6.94 9.05 32.95
N GLN A 249 -6.45 9.18 31.72
CA GLN A 249 -6.40 10.49 31.04
C GLN A 249 -6.57 10.36 29.52
N THR A 250 -7.74 9.94 29.07
CA THR A 250 -8.36 10.34 27.78
C THR A 250 -9.74 9.70 27.76
N ALA A 251 -10.62 10.24 28.60
CA ALA A 251 -12.06 10.12 28.47
C ALA A 251 -12.60 11.50 28.84
N LEU A 252 -12.63 12.39 27.83
CA LEU A 252 -13.46 13.58 27.69
C LEU A 252 -13.39 13.98 26.21
#